data_AF-A0AAD5XCS2-F1
#
_entry.id   AF-A0AAD5XCS2-F1
#
_cell.length_a   1.000
_cell.length_b   1.000
_cell.length_c   1.000
_cell.angle_alpha   90.00
_cell.angle_beta   90.00
_cell.angle_gamma   90.00
#
_symmetry.space_group_name_H-M   'P 1'
#
loop_
_entity.id
_entity.type
_entity.pdbx_description
1 polymer ?
#
loop_
_entity_poly.entity_id
_entity_poly.type
_entity_poly.pdbx_seq_one_letter_code
_entity_poly.pdbx_strand_id
1 'polypeptide(L)'
;MIRPRTALKVLVTLAALVLLLAISGHNYVEDIEIIDENSREQQFIPPAMPQANSQINAARPVPAVEKSLSELETQIDLKQAQLLDFLNGEDINSNQNVFGGSLSGMESPFDIKSTWDHVHQYATLILRKKYKKYKILDLSRRVRACLIAYTILYDKPLLVSSLSHDIEFLRNELKSIVDELSFGSMTRLYPWISPRFDSVKAMQDYFFRPDISPLGIAFAAGKSQFILVLHSILTLRKVLNCTLPIEVHYLGPEDLPENMVATLNSMPGVRTVDLTQYFNRPTAWGWSIKPFAILAAGFRNVIFMDADTLFLKNPEIMVQESVIYQKTGQLFFHDRSLPNGSSTEWFLRVNPVPTNYAMSLRYMKRLTYHEMESGVVVIDKSKTSALHALLLVCRMNSYAERTTTDVYIHGDKETFWMSWDMTRTPYQFVPVFGSSIGYKNDHGKVCGGLLHVGEDLQPLWWNGGILTRKLNESYGFLSLGFIALDLTGENIDWEVETESKPYCLGIKDSKNKIIKLGVKEKYLESIYRLLYEDLTRYG
;
A
#
# COMPACT_ATOMS: atom_id res chain seq x y z
N MET A 1 50.53 -30.12 30.45
CA MET A 1 51.13 -29.95 29.11
C MET A 1 50.33 -30.78 28.09
N ILE A 2 49.28 -30.21 27.47
CA ILE A 2 48.53 -30.82 26.34
C ILE A 2 48.32 -29.70 25.29
N ARG A 3 48.38 -30.05 24.00
CA ARG A 3 48.68 -29.12 22.89
C ARG A 3 47.47 -28.33 22.35
N PRO A 4 47.66 -27.07 21.92
CA PRO A 4 46.60 -26.27 21.29
C PRO A 4 46.43 -26.60 19.80
N ARG A 5 45.70 -27.67 19.46
CA ARG A 5 45.26 -27.94 18.07
C ARG A 5 43.80 -28.38 17.90
N THR A 6 43.04 -28.55 18.99
CA THR A 6 41.66 -29.04 18.94
C THR A 6 40.62 -27.92 18.91
N ALA A 7 40.86 -26.80 19.60
CA ALA A 7 39.91 -25.67 19.66
C ALA A 7 39.70 -24.97 18.30
N LEU A 8 40.76 -24.84 17.50
CA LEU A 8 40.69 -24.17 16.19
C LEU A 8 39.90 -24.99 15.15
N LYS A 9 39.82 -26.32 15.30
CA LYS A 9 38.99 -27.15 14.42
C LYS A 9 37.50 -26.97 14.71
N VAL A 10 37.10 -26.85 15.97
CA VAL A 10 35.68 -26.70 16.35
C VAL A 10 35.09 -25.37 15.86
N LEU A 11 35.84 -24.26 15.97
CA LEU A 11 35.37 -22.97 15.42
C LEU A 11 35.22 -22.99 13.89
N VAL A 12 36.14 -23.64 13.17
CA VAL A 12 36.06 -23.75 11.70
C VAL A 12 34.87 -24.62 11.26
N THR A 13 34.54 -25.69 11.99
CA THR A 13 33.37 -26.52 11.69
C THR A 13 32.04 -25.79 11.95
N LEU A 14 31.93 -25.00 13.03
CA LEU A 14 30.72 -24.20 13.27
C LEU A 14 30.54 -23.07 12.24
N ALA A 15 31.61 -22.37 11.86
CA ALA A 15 31.55 -21.36 10.81
C ALA A 15 31.14 -21.95 9.45
N ALA A 16 31.62 -23.15 9.11
CA ALA A 16 31.22 -23.86 7.89
C ALA A 16 29.75 -24.31 7.92
N LEU A 17 29.21 -24.73 9.07
CA LEU A 17 27.82 -25.15 9.20
C LEU A 17 26.84 -23.97 9.03
N VAL A 18 27.19 -22.79 9.56
CA VAL A 18 26.40 -21.56 9.37
C VAL A 18 26.45 -21.08 7.91
N LEU A 19 27.58 -21.25 7.21
CA LEU A 19 27.66 -20.93 5.79
C LEU A 19 26.89 -21.92 4.90
N LEU A 20 26.88 -23.22 5.23
CA LEU A 20 26.12 -24.24 4.50
C LEU A 20 24.60 -24.09 4.67
N LEU A 21 24.12 -23.64 5.82
CA LEU A 21 22.70 -23.31 6.04
C LEU A 21 22.28 -22.01 5.33
N ALA A 22 23.22 -21.12 4.99
CA ALA A 22 22.94 -19.92 4.19
C ALA A 22 22.95 -20.16 2.67
N ILE A 23 23.48 -21.30 2.20
CA ILE A 23 23.64 -21.62 0.77
C ILE A 23 22.69 -22.73 0.29
N SER A 24 22.07 -23.49 1.20
CA SER A 24 21.14 -24.60 0.89
C SER A 24 19.67 -24.20 0.68
N GLY A 25 19.40 -22.92 0.45
CA GLY A 25 18.07 -22.42 0.11
C GLY A 25 17.78 -22.47 -1.39
N HIS A 26 17.67 -23.66 -2.01
CA HIS A 26 16.96 -23.82 -3.30
C HIS A 26 16.63 -25.29 -3.65
N ASN A 27 15.53 -25.44 -4.39
CA ASN A 27 15.12 -26.61 -5.20
C ASN A 27 14.47 -27.81 -4.48
N TYR A 28 13.19 -27.65 -4.12
CA TYR A 28 12.20 -28.64 -4.56
C TYR A 28 11.75 -28.25 -5.96
N VAL A 29 12.30 -28.94 -6.96
CA VAL A 29 11.70 -29.04 -8.30
C VAL A 29 11.07 -30.43 -8.33
N GLU A 30 9.76 -30.50 -8.20
CA GLU A 30 9.04 -31.70 -8.64
C GLU A 30 8.95 -31.67 -10.16
N ASP A 31 9.12 -32.84 -10.79
CA ASP A 31 9.13 -32.99 -12.24
C ASP A 31 7.74 -32.69 -12.83
N ILE A 32 7.55 -31.44 -13.25
CA ILE A 32 6.45 -31.06 -14.14
C ILE A 32 6.91 -31.35 -15.57
N GLU A 33 6.30 -32.34 -16.23
CA GLU A 33 6.50 -32.59 -17.65
C GLU A 33 6.24 -31.30 -18.45
N ILE A 34 7.27 -30.82 -19.13
CA ILE A 34 7.17 -29.72 -20.07
C ILE A 34 6.42 -30.22 -21.30
N ILE A 35 5.11 -30.01 -21.34
CA ILE A 35 4.32 -30.17 -22.55
C ILE A 35 4.75 -29.08 -23.52
N ASP A 36 5.46 -29.49 -24.58
CA ASP A 36 5.91 -28.61 -25.66
C ASP A 36 4.72 -28.16 -26.53
N GLU A 37 4.23 -26.94 -26.29
CA GLU A 37 3.12 -26.35 -27.06
C GLU A 37 3.47 -25.98 -28.52
N ASN A 38 4.68 -26.29 -29.03
CA ASN A 38 5.06 -26.01 -30.43
C ASN A 38 4.55 -27.01 -31.47
N SER A 39 3.55 -27.84 -31.18
CA SER A 39 3.09 -28.89 -32.11
C SER A 39 1.57 -28.99 -32.30
N ARG A 40 0.91 -27.88 -32.69
CA ARG A 40 -0.45 -27.91 -33.29
C ARG A 40 -0.84 -26.68 -34.14
N GLU A 41 0.06 -26.18 -34.99
CA GLU A 41 -0.37 -25.32 -36.11
C GLU A 41 -1.12 -26.15 -37.17
N GLN A 42 -2.44 -26.24 -37.05
CA GLN A 42 -3.29 -26.59 -38.19
C GLN A 42 -3.59 -25.34 -39.00
N GLN A 43 -3.33 -25.41 -40.31
CA GLN A 43 -3.53 -24.32 -41.26
C GLN A 43 -5.00 -23.86 -41.29
N PHE A 44 -5.30 -22.73 -40.66
CA PHE A 44 -6.52 -21.97 -40.91
C PHE A 44 -6.23 -20.88 -41.93
N ILE A 45 -6.66 -21.09 -43.18
CA ILE A 45 -6.61 -20.07 -44.22
C ILE A 45 -7.79 -19.10 -43.98
N PRO A 46 -7.55 -17.81 -43.68
CA PRO A 46 -8.63 -16.85 -43.54
C PRO A 46 -9.24 -16.51 -44.91
N PRO A 47 -10.56 -16.42 -45.05
CA PRO A 47 -11.18 -15.95 -46.29
C PRO A 47 -10.87 -14.47 -46.52
N ALA A 48 -10.74 -14.07 -47.80
CA ALA A 48 -10.36 -12.72 -48.18
C ALA A 48 -11.39 -11.67 -47.71
N MET A 49 -10.92 -10.59 -47.07
CA MET A 49 -11.76 -9.43 -46.76
C MET A 49 -12.08 -8.63 -48.03
N PRO A 50 -13.33 -8.13 -48.20
CA PRO A 50 -13.66 -7.22 -49.28
C PRO A 50 -12.93 -5.88 -49.16
N GLN A 51 -12.48 -5.32 -50.28
CA GLN A 51 -11.96 -3.96 -50.34
C GLN A 51 -13.10 -2.96 -50.08
N ALA A 52 -13.00 -2.18 -49.00
CA ALA A 52 -13.88 -1.05 -48.74
C ALA A 52 -13.28 0.24 -49.34
N ASN A 53 -14.13 1.03 -50.00
CA ASN A 53 -13.71 2.13 -50.86
C ASN A 53 -12.99 3.27 -50.14
N SER A 54 -12.04 3.87 -50.86
CA SER A 54 -11.54 5.21 -50.57
C SER A 54 -12.61 6.27 -50.88
N GLN A 55 -12.83 7.20 -49.94
CA GLN A 55 -13.14 8.63 -50.14
C GLN A 55 -13.79 9.26 -48.88
N ILE A 56 -12.97 9.86 -48.01
CA ILE A 56 -13.33 11.11 -47.31
C ILE A 56 -12.06 11.96 -47.22
N ASN A 57 -11.86 12.86 -48.20
CA ASN A 57 -10.84 13.90 -48.12
C ASN A 57 -11.42 15.13 -47.42
N ALA A 58 -11.31 15.17 -46.10
CA ALA A 58 -11.34 16.41 -45.33
C ALA A 58 -9.89 16.71 -44.90
N ALA A 59 -9.37 17.87 -45.29
CA ALA A 59 -7.97 18.22 -45.02
C ALA A 59 -7.74 18.33 -43.50
N ARG A 60 -6.99 17.38 -42.94
CA ARG A 60 -6.48 17.49 -41.56
C ARG A 60 -5.54 18.71 -41.49
N PRO A 61 -5.59 19.53 -40.42
CA PRO A 61 -4.47 20.41 -40.12
C PRO A 61 -3.21 19.55 -39.98
N VAL A 62 -2.09 20.03 -40.53
CA VAL A 62 -0.81 19.31 -40.52
C VAL A 62 -0.45 18.99 -39.05
N PRO A 63 -0.26 17.72 -38.67
CA PRO A 63 0.13 17.39 -37.31
C PRO A 63 1.47 18.04 -36.97
N ALA A 64 1.62 18.52 -35.74
CA ALA A 64 2.94 18.72 -35.17
C ALA A 64 3.74 17.40 -35.29
N VAL A 65 5.03 17.49 -35.60
CA VAL A 65 5.90 16.34 -35.92
C VAL A 65 5.68 15.21 -34.91
N GLU A 66 5.27 14.03 -35.39
CA GLU A 66 5.02 12.87 -34.53
C GLU A 66 6.34 12.43 -33.88
N LYS A 67 6.49 12.73 -32.58
CA LYS A 67 7.68 12.35 -31.81
C LYS A 67 7.69 10.83 -31.61
N SER A 68 8.88 10.24 -31.69
CA SER A 68 9.08 8.85 -31.28
C SER A 68 8.82 8.70 -29.78
N LEU A 69 8.45 7.48 -29.37
CA LEU A 69 8.24 7.17 -27.95
C LEU A 69 9.46 7.49 -27.10
N SER A 70 10.67 7.21 -27.61
CA SER A 70 11.94 7.51 -26.94
C SER A 70 12.17 9.01 -26.72
N GLU A 71 11.76 9.88 -27.66
CA GLU A 71 11.86 11.33 -27.49
C GLU A 71 10.88 11.82 -26.43
N LEU A 72 9.64 11.29 -26.42
CA LEU A 72 8.63 11.61 -25.42
C LEU A 72 9.09 11.19 -24.00
N GLU A 73 9.70 10.01 -23.89
CA GLU A 73 10.19 9.43 -22.63
C GLU A 73 11.30 10.25 -21.93
N THR A 74 11.93 11.20 -22.63
CA THR A 74 12.94 12.10 -22.03
C THR A 74 12.36 13.10 -21.04
N GLN A 75 11.09 13.51 -21.22
CA GLN A 75 10.41 14.51 -20.39
C GLN A 75 9.11 14.00 -19.77
N ILE A 76 8.70 12.75 -20.04
CA ILE A 76 7.36 12.26 -19.70
C ILE A 76 7.09 12.27 -18.18
N ASP A 77 8.08 11.97 -17.33
CA ASP A 77 7.86 11.96 -15.88
C ASP A 77 7.54 13.36 -15.36
N LEU A 78 8.28 14.38 -15.81
CA LEU A 78 8.00 15.79 -15.47
C LEU A 78 6.67 16.24 -16.07
N LYS A 79 6.39 15.94 -17.33
CA LYS A 79 5.15 16.36 -18.00
C LYS A 79 3.89 15.72 -17.40
N GLN A 80 3.97 14.45 -16.98
CA GLN A 80 2.89 13.80 -16.23
C GLN A 80 2.76 14.36 -14.81
N ALA A 81 3.88 14.63 -14.11
CA ALA A 81 3.85 15.23 -12.77
C ALA A 81 3.21 16.63 -12.79
N GLN A 82 3.59 17.48 -13.75
CA GLN A 82 3.04 18.81 -13.96
C GLN A 82 1.55 18.79 -14.29
N LEU A 83 1.12 17.91 -15.21
CA LEU A 83 -0.29 17.81 -15.55
C LEU A 83 -1.13 17.26 -14.38
N LEU A 84 -0.61 16.31 -13.59
CA LEU A 84 -1.32 15.81 -12.41
C LEU A 84 -1.40 16.84 -11.29
N ASP A 85 -0.34 17.62 -11.04
CA ASP A 85 -0.39 18.75 -10.08
C ASP A 85 -1.44 19.78 -10.49
N PHE A 86 -1.49 20.16 -11.77
CA PHE A 86 -2.55 21.01 -12.31
C PHE A 86 -3.95 20.38 -12.14
N LEU A 87 -4.08 19.08 -12.37
CA LEU A 87 -5.32 18.35 -12.13
C LEU A 87 -5.67 18.24 -10.63
N ASN A 88 -4.71 18.35 -9.72
CA ASN A 88 -4.95 18.50 -8.28
C ASN A 88 -5.24 19.96 -7.86
N GLY A 89 -5.06 20.93 -8.76
CA GLY A 89 -5.33 22.35 -8.51
C GLY A 89 -4.11 23.19 -8.12
N GLU A 90 -2.88 22.69 -8.33
CA GLU A 90 -1.66 23.51 -8.20
C GLU A 90 -1.50 24.46 -9.40
N ASP A 91 -0.91 25.62 -9.13
CA ASP A 91 -0.53 26.65 -10.09
C ASP A 91 0.84 27.27 -9.73
N ILE A 92 1.29 28.28 -10.47
CA ILE A 92 2.60 28.92 -10.24
C ILE A 92 2.70 29.67 -8.90
N ASN A 93 1.56 30.08 -8.33
CA ASN A 93 1.46 30.88 -7.10
C ASN A 93 1.17 30.02 -5.86
N SER A 94 1.02 28.71 -6.05
CA SER A 94 0.64 27.79 -4.98
C SER A 94 1.69 27.83 -3.88
N ASN A 95 1.25 28.24 -2.68
CA ASN A 95 2.12 28.44 -1.53
C ASN A 95 2.93 27.16 -1.25
N GLN A 96 4.25 27.30 -1.10
CA GLN A 96 5.23 26.21 -1.05
C GLN A 96 5.06 25.19 0.11
N ASN A 97 4.02 25.32 0.94
CA ASN A 97 3.86 24.57 2.18
C ASN A 97 3.21 23.18 2.00
N VAL A 98 3.50 22.58 0.84
CA VAL A 98 3.75 21.16 0.62
C VAL A 98 2.56 20.25 0.21
N PHE A 99 2.05 20.46 -1.01
CA PHE A 99 1.81 19.44 -2.07
C PHE A 99 1.48 20.19 -3.39
N GLY A 100 1.86 19.78 -4.59
CA GLY A 100 2.74 18.66 -5.00
C GLY A 100 4.15 19.12 -5.45
N GLY A 101 4.28 20.27 -6.11
CA GLY A 101 5.51 21.07 -6.23
C GLY A 101 6.09 21.28 -7.63
N SER A 102 5.54 20.70 -8.69
CA SER A 102 6.17 20.74 -10.04
C SER A 102 5.75 21.94 -10.91
N LEU A 103 4.80 22.74 -10.43
CA LEU A 103 4.35 24.00 -11.05
C LEU A 103 4.80 25.21 -10.23
N SER A 104 4.97 25.02 -8.93
CA SER A 104 5.49 25.98 -7.97
C SER A 104 6.80 26.63 -8.45
N GLY A 105 6.80 27.97 -8.62
CA GLY A 105 8.01 28.73 -8.97
C GLY A 105 8.44 28.66 -10.45
N MET A 106 7.58 28.21 -11.36
CA MET A 106 7.85 28.33 -12.80
C MET A 106 7.94 29.81 -13.24
N GLU A 107 8.88 30.12 -14.14
CA GLU A 107 9.11 31.47 -14.70
C GLU A 107 7.94 31.99 -15.56
N SER A 108 7.06 31.09 -16.02
CA SER A 108 5.91 31.39 -16.86
C SER A 108 4.69 30.55 -16.45
N PRO A 109 3.47 31.01 -16.74
CA PRO A 109 2.25 30.24 -16.49
C PRO A 109 2.30 28.84 -17.10
N PHE A 110 1.72 27.85 -16.40
CA PHE A 110 1.72 26.47 -16.86
C PHE A 110 0.99 26.31 -18.21
N ASP A 111 1.74 25.99 -19.26
CA ASP A 111 1.18 25.61 -20.56
C ASP A 111 0.60 24.19 -20.49
N ILE A 112 -0.69 24.15 -20.14
CA ILE A 112 -1.51 22.94 -20.14
C ILE A 112 -1.59 22.31 -21.53
N LYS A 113 -1.63 23.09 -22.63
CA LYS A 113 -1.91 22.57 -23.97
C LYS A 113 -0.70 21.85 -24.55
N SER A 114 0.48 22.47 -24.49
CA SER A 114 1.74 21.84 -24.88
C SER A 114 2.06 20.61 -24.01
N THR A 115 1.79 20.70 -22.70
CA THR A 115 2.01 19.59 -21.78
C THR A 115 1.03 18.43 -22.03
N TRP A 116 -0.24 18.74 -22.28
CA TRP A 116 -1.26 17.78 -22.69
C TRP A 116 -0.89 17.07 -23.99
N ASP A 117 -0.52 17.81 -25.04
CA ASP A 117 -0.24 17.23 -26.35
C ASP A 117 0.92 16.20 -26.28
N HIS A 118 1.96 16.49 -25.47
CA HIS A 118 3.06 15.55 -25.20
C HIS A 118 2.61 14.33 -24.38
N VAL A 119 1.82 14.51 -23.31
CA VAL A 119 1.34 13.40 -22.47
C VAL A 119 0.35 12.51 -23.21
N HIS A 120 -0.54 13.11 -24.01
CA HIS A 120 -1.52 12.39 -24.82
C HIS A 120 -0.84 11.56 -25.90
N GLN A 121 0.10 12.13 -26.66
CA GLN A 121 0.87 11.41 -27.67
C GLN A 121 1.65 10.23 -27.05
N TYR A 122 2.22 10.40 -25.86
CA TYR A 122 2.83 9.30 -25.12
C TYR A 122 1.80 8.21 -24.76
N ALA A 123 0.65 8.61 -24.22
CA ALA A 123 -0.43 7.70 -23.82
C ALA A 123 -0.97 6.88 -25.00
N THR A 124 -1.12 7.46 -26.19
CA THR A 124 -1.54 6.73 -27.41
C THR A 124 -0.46 5.79 -27.95
N LEU A 125 0.82 6.20 -27.91
CA LEU A 125 1.93 5.38 -28.44
C LEU A 125 2.27 4.20 -27.51
N ILE A 126 2.12 4.36 -26.20
CA ILE A 126 2.46 3.32 -25.21
C ILE A 126 1.45 2.16 -25.18
N LEU A 127 0.23 2.34 -25.73
CA LEU A 127 -0.74 1.25 -25.96
C LEU A 127 -0.16 0.16 -26.88
N ARG A 128 0.60 0.56 -27.90
CA ARG A 128 1.19 -0.34 -28.91
C ARG A 128 2.47 -1.04 -28.42
N LYS A 129 2.84 -0.90 -27.15
CA LYS A 129 4.06 -1.47 -26.57
C LYS A 129 3.72 -2.45 -25.45
N LYS A 130 4.22 -3.68 -25.55
CA LYS A 130 4.11 -4.68 -24.48
C LYS A 130 4.69 -4.14 -23.17
N TYR A 131 3.91 -4.19 -22.10
CA TYR A 131 4.37 -3.83 -20.75
C TYR A 131 5.46 -4.82 -20.31
N LYS A 132 6.61 -4.28 -19.94
CA LYS A 132 7.72 -5.03 -19.37
C LYS A 132 7.50 -5.08 -17.86
N LYS A 133 7.04 -6.24 -17.36
CA LYS A 133 7.04 -6.57 -15.92
C LYS A 133 8.40 -6.27 -15.31
N TYR A 134 8.46 -6.13 -13.98
CA TYR A 134 9.68 -5.82 -13.22
C TYR A 134 10.23 -4.38 -13.39
N LYS A 135 9.84 -3.65 -14.45
CA LYS A 135 10.19 -2.23 -14.65
C LYS A 135 9.19 -1.29 -13.98
N ILE A 136 9.50 -0.87 -12.75
CA ILE A 136 8.64 0.00 -11.95
C ILE A 136 8.51 1.43 -12.53
N LEU A 137 9.53 1.93 -13.25
CA LEU A 137 9.41 3.22 -13.97
C LEU A 137 8.42 3.14 -15.16
N ASP A 138 8.52 2.09 -15.98
CA ASP A 138 7.58 1.84 -17.08
C ASP A 138 6.14 1.64 -16.54
N LEU A 139 6.02 1.06 -15.34
CA LEU A 139 4.75 0.92 -14.62
C LEU A 139 4.19 2.28 -14.18
N SER A 140 4.99 3.11 -13.49
CA SER A 140 4.55 4.40 -12.95
C SER A 140 4.08 5.35 -14.07
N ARG A 141 4.83 5.41 -15.17
CA ARG A 141 4.46 6.17 -16.38
C ARG A 141 3.13 5.72 -16.99
N ARG A 142 2.85 4.41 -17.04
CA ARG A 142 1.57 3.87 -17.54
C ARG A 142 0.41 4.12 -16.59
N VAL A 143 0.61 3.96 -15.29
CA VAL A 143 -0.41 4.27 -14.28
C VAL A 143 -0.78 5.75 -14.32
N ARG A 144 0.20 6.66 -14.41
CA ARG A 144 -0.08 8.10 -14.60
C ARG A 144 -0.78 8.40 -15.92
N ALA A 145 -0.43 7.75 -17.03
CA ALA A 145 -1.16 7.92 -18.30
C ALA A 145 -2.64 7.48 -18.18
N CYS A 146 -2.89 6.33 -17.54
CA CYS A 146 -4.25 5.84 -17.26
C CYS A 146 -5.03 6.80 -16.33
N LEU A 147 -4.41 7.25 -15.24
CA LEU A 147 -5.03 8.19 -14.29
C LEU A 147 -5.33 9.55 -14.92
N ILE A 148 -4.40 10.13 -15.68
CA ILE A 148 -4.63 11.40 -16.39
C ILE A 148 -5.81 11.28 -17.36
N ALA A 149 -5.87 10.19 -18.13
CA ALA A 149 -6.98 9.95 -19.06
C ALA A 149 -8.31 9.77 -18.32
N TYR A 150 -8.31 9.00 -17.23
CA TYR A 150 -9.48 8.79 -16.37
C TYR A 150 -10.00 10.10 -15.77
N THR A 151 -9.12 10.89 -15.15
CA THR A 151 -9.45 12.15 -14.48
C THR A 151 -10.03 13.16 -15.48
N ILE A 152 -9.47 13.28 -16.69
CA ILE A 152 -10.01 14.20 -17.70
C ILE A 152 -11.37 13.70 -18.24
N LEU A 153 -11.55 12.38 -18.39
CA LEU A 153 -12.78 11.80 -18.92
C LEU A 153 -13.96 11.86 -17.94
N TYR A 154 -13.73 11.52 -16.67
CA TYR A 154 -14.79 11.31 -15.68
C TYR A 154 -14.88 12.42 -14.61
N ASP A 155 -13.75 12.93 -14.12
CA ASP A 155 -13.74 13.89 -12.99
C ASP A 155 -13.68 15.35 -13.46
N LYS A 156 -13.03 15.63 -14.59
CA LYS A 156 -12.88 16.97 -15.19
C LYS A 156 -13.30 17.04 -16.66
N PRO A 157 -14.50 16.56 -17.05
CA PRO A 157 -14.95 16.49 -18.45
C PRO A 157 -15.05 17.85 -19.17
N LEU A 158 -15.05 18.97 -18.43
CA LEU A 158 -15.00 20.32 -18.99
C LEU A 158 -13.65 20.67 -19.62
N LEU A 159 -12.56 19.99 -19.24
CA LEU A 159 -11.24 20.20 -19.86
C LEU A 159 -11.19 19.64 -21.30
N VAL A 160 -12.03 18.67 -21.67
CA VAL A 160 -12.01 18.06 -23.01
C VAL A 160 -12.15 19.13 -24.11
N SER A 161 -13.05 20.09 -23.94
CA SER A 161 -13.28 21.21 -24.88
C SER A 161 -12.16 22.24 -24.94
N SER A 162 -11.26 22.30 -23.94
CA SER A 162 -10.06 23.14 -24.00
C SER A 162 -8.84 22.40 -24.57
N LEU A 163 -8.90 21.07 -24.63
CA LEU A 163 -7.78 20.21 -25.05
C LEU A 163 -7.91 19.74 -26.51
N SER A 164 -9.13 19.61 -27.04
CA SER A 164 -9.41 19.25 -28.44
C SER A 164 -10.60 20.01 -29.02
N HIS A 165 -10.53 20.33 -30.32
CA HIS A 165 -11.68 20.81 -31.09
C HIS A 165 -12.68 19.69 -31.43
N ASP A 166 -12.20 18.44 -31.54
CA ASP A 166 -13.05 17.26 -31.66
C ASP A 166 -13.21 16.61 -30.27
N ILE A 167 -14.34 16.92 -29.64
CA ILE A 167 -14.67 16.53 -28.27
C ILE A 167 -15.06 15.05 -28.20
N GLU A 168 -15.74 14.52 -29.22
CA GLU A 168 -16.21 13.14 -29.24
C GLU A 168 -15.05 12.19 -29.54
N PHE A 169 -14.20 12.52 -30.52
CA PHE A 169 -12.97 11.79 -30.79
C PHE A 169 -12.08 11.70 -29.54
N LEU A 170 -11.81 12.83 -28.87
CA LEU A 170 -10.98 12.83 -27.66
C LEU A 170 -11.61 12.00 -26.52
N ARG A 171 -12.94 12.05 -26.31
CA ARG A 171 -13.60 11.19 -25.31
C ARG A 171 -13.42 9.70 -25.61
N ASN A 172 -13.51 9.32 -26.88
CA ASN A 172 -13.31 7.93 -27.30
C ASN A 172 -11.85 7.49 -27.17
N GLU A 173 -10.87 8.35 -27.50
CA GLU A 173 -9.44 8.09 -27.24
C GLU A 173 -9.14 7.95 -25.74
N LEU A 174 -9.64 8.87 -24.91
CA LEU A 174 -9.48 8.81 -23.44
C LEU A 174 -10.03 7.49 -22.88
N LYS A 175 -11.22 7.07 -23.33
CA LYS A 175 -11.82 5.80 -22.91
C LYS A 175 -10.95 4.61 -23.34
N SER A 176 -10.49 4.61 -24.60
CA SER A 176 -9.58 3.58 -25.11
C SER A 176 -8.27 3.51 -24.31
N ILE A 177 -7.67 4.65 -23.94
CA ILE A 177 -6.46 4.69 -23.11
C ILE A 177 -6.71 4.04 -21.74
N VAL A 178 -7.82 4.37 -21.08
CA VAL A 178 -8.19 3.79 -19.77
C VAL A 178 -8.41 2.29 -19.87
N ASP A 179 -9.20 1.83 -20.85
CA ASP A 179 -9.54 0.42 -21.02
C ASP A 179 -8.32 -0.42 -21.43
N GLU A 180 -7.56 0.02 -22.44
CA GLU A 180 -6.38 -0.72 -22.94
C GLU A 180 -5.24 -0.76 -21.93
N LEU A 181 -4.94 0.34 -21.22
CA LEU A 181 -3.92 0.29 -20.16
C LEU A 181 -4.36 -0.62 -19.00
N SER A 182 -5.64 -0.63 -18.65
CA SER A 182 -6.13 -1.45 -17.54
C SER A 182 -6.20 -2.95 -17.89
N PHE A 183 -6.73 -3.29 -19.08
CA PHE A 183 -7.14 -4.66 -19.45
C PHE A 183 -6.51 -5.20 -20.74
N GLY A 184 -6.05 -4.32 -21.64
CA GLY A 184 -5.52 -4.67 -22.96
C GLY A 184 -4.36 -5.67 -22.91
N SER A 185 -4.37 -6.70 -23.76
CA SER A 185 -3.46 -7.86 -23.64
C SER A 185 -1.96 -7.52 -23.63
N MET A 186 -1.58 -6.44 -24.31
CA MET A 186 -0.20 -5.94 -24.35
C MET A 186 0.17 -5.10 -23.12
N THR A 187 -0.79 -4.45 -22.49
CA THR A 187 -0.56 -3.30 -21.59
C THR A 187 -1.13 -3.45 -20.18
N ARG A 188 -1.94 -4.48 -19.97
CA ARG A 188 -2.68 -4.88 -18.75
C ARG A 188 -1.97 -4.57 -17.42
N LEU A 189 -2.30 -3.40 -16.86
CA LEU A 189 -1.91 -2.99 -15.52
C LEU A 189 -2.61 -3.81 -14.44
N TYR A 190 -3.90 -4.07 -14.59
CA TYR A 190 -4.76 -4.59 -13.51
C TYR A 190 -5.48 -5.88 -13.91
N PRO A 191 -4.75 -6.99 -14.13
CA PRO A 191 -5.28 -8.21 -14.74
C PRO A 191 -6.40 -8.91 -13.97
N TRP A 192 -6.62 -8.54 -12.70
CA TRP A 192 -7.57 -9.15 -11.77
C TRP A 192 -8.84 -8.32 -11.55
N ILE A 193 -8.98 -7.13 -12.16
CA ILE A 193 -10.25 -6.37 -12.07
C ILE A 193 -11.33 -7.07 -12.91
N SER A 194 -10.93 -7.59 -14.08
CA SER A 194 -11.75 -8.43 -14.95
C SER A 194 -11.63 -9.91 -14.52
N PRO A 195 -12.69 -10.74 -14.59
CA PRO A 195 -14.00 -10.46 -15.17
C PRO A 195 -15.03 -9.84 -14.21
N ARG A 196 -14.67 -9.54 -12.95
CA ARG A 196 -15.62 -9.01 -11.96
C ARG A 196 -16.15 -7.62 -12.34
N PHE A 197 -15.31 -6.78 -12.91
CA PHE A 197 -15.66 -5.46 -13.42
C PHE A 197 -15.10 -5.26 -14.83
N ASP A 198 -15.92 -4.77 -15.75
CA ASP A 198 -15.53 -4.52 -17.14
C ASP A 198 -14.63 -3.28 -17.31
N SER A 199 -14.59 -2.40 -16.30
CA SER A 199 -13.71 -1.23 -16.28
C SER A 199 -13.35 -0.81 -14.86
N VAL A 200 -12.28 -0.03 -14.71
CA VAL A 200 -11.95 0.65 -13.44
C VAL A 200 -13.10 1.58 -13.02
N LYS A 201 -13.80 2.18 -13.99
CA LYS A 201 -14.97 3.02 -13.72
C LYS A 201 -16.14 2.24 -13.12
N ALA A 202 -16.46 1.07 -13.67
CA ALA A 202 -17.46 0.17 -13.11
C ALA A 202 -17.10 -0.30 -11.68
N MET A 203 -15.81 -0.49 -11.40
CA MET A 203 -15.33 -0.78 -10.04
C MET A 203 -15.49 0.41 -9.08
N GLN A 204 -15.23 1.65 -9.53
CA GLN A 204 -15.47 2.84 -8.73
C GLN A 204 -16.98 3.04 -8.45
N ASP A 205 -17.81 2.89 -9.48
CA ASP A 205 -19.26 3.05 -9.40
C ASP A 205 -19.92 2.00 -8.48
N TYR A 206 -19.34 0.81 -8.41
CA TYR A 206 -19.73 -0.21 -7.42
C TYR A 206 -19.65 0.32 -5.98
N PHE A 207 -18.58 1.04 -5.61
CA PHE A 207 -18.44 1.62 -4.26
C PHE A 207 -19.42 2.78 -3.99
N PHE A 208 -20.04 3.36 -5.02
CA PHE A 208 -21.08 4.38 -4.86
C PHE A 208 -22.49 3.81 -4.64
N ARG A 209 -22.71 2.51 -4.89
CA ARG A 209 -24.03 1.87 -4.74
C ARG A 209 -24.61 2.01 -3.32
N PRO A 210 -25.94 2.17 -3.16
CA PRO A 210 -26.58 2.31 -1.84
C PRO A 210 -26.50 1.07 -0.93
N ASP A 211 -26.31 -0.13 -1.49
CA ASP A 211 -26.23 -1.39 -0.74
C ASP A 211 -24.82 -1.73 -0.23
N ILE A 212 -23.80 -0.97 -0.68
CA ILE A 212 -22.43 -1.09 -0.18
C ILE A 212 -22.30 -0.30 1.12
N SER A 213 -21.84 -0.95 2.20
CA SER A 213 -21.67 -0.27 3.48
C SER A 213 -20.70 0.91 3.32
N PRO A 214 -21.06 2.10 3.84
CA PRO A 214 -20.24 3.30 3.70
C PRO A 214 -18.89 3.15 4.42
N LEU A 215 -18.82 2.33 5.46
CA LEU A 215 -17.62 2.07 6.25
C LEU A 215 -17.61 0.63 6.76
N GLY A 216 -16.41 0.05 6.87
CA GLY A 216 -16.17 -1.23 7.53
C GLY A 216 -14.69 -1.48 7.80
N ILE A 217 -14.40 -2.52 8.56
CA ILE A 217 -13.05 -2.92 8.98
C ILE A 217 -12.63 -4.16 8.18
N ALA A 218 -11.42 -4.17 7.63
CA ALA A 218 -10.87 -5.32 6.91
C ALA A 218 -9.62 -5.85 7.63
N PHE A 219 -9.57 -7.16 7.86
CA PHE A 219 -8.37 -7.90 8.29
C PHE A 219 -7.84 -8.75 7.14
N ALA A 220 -6.55 -9.06 7.17
CA ALA A 220 -5.98 -10.15 6.38
C ALA A 220 -5.31 -11.16 7.31
N ALA A 221 -5.74 -12.43 7.28
CA ALA A 221 -5.28 -13.43 8.22
C ALA A 221 -5.49 -14.87 7.74
N GLY A 222 -4.48 -15.70 7.99
CA GLY A 222 -4.56 -17.15 7.89
C GLY A 222 -4.54 -17.82 9.27
N LYS A 223 -4.38 -19.15 9.24
CA LYS A 223 -4.39 -20.06 10.39
C LYS A 223 -3.48 -19.62 11.54
N SER A 224 -2.28 -19.11 11.22
CA SER A 224 -1.30 -18.67 12.23
C SER A 224 -1.62 -17.33 12.88
N GLN A 225 -2.56 -16.54 12.34
CA GLN A 225 -3.05 -15.31 12.94
C GLN A 225 -4.48 -15.43 13.50
N PHE A 226 -5.10 -16.62 13.44
CA PHE A 226 -6.51 -16.83 13.79
C PHE A 226 -6.87 -16.33 15.21
N ILE A 227 -6.10 -16.73 16.23
CA ILE A 227 -6.31 -16.29 17.63
C ILE A 227 -6.15 -14.77 17.77
N LEU A 228 -5.20 -14.17 17.05
CA LEU A 228 -4.96 -12.71 17.07
C LEU A 228 -6.14 -11.95 16.47
N VAL A 229 -6.68 -12.39 15.32
CA VAL A 229 -7.91 -11.80 14.74
C VAL A 229 -9.11 -11.97 15.67
N LEU A 230 -9.33 -13.17 16.22
CA LEU A 230 -10.43 -13.37 17.18
C LEU A 230 -10.30 -12.43 18.37
N HIS A 231 -9.09 -12.27 18.92
CA HIS A 231 -8.82 -11.36 20.02
C HIS A 231 -9.13 -9.91 19.66
N SER A 232 -8.58 -9.43 18.53
CA SER A 232 -8.81 -8.07 18.02
C SER A 232 -10.29 -7.79 17.76
N ILE A 233 -11.04 -8.71 17.15
CA ILE A 233 -12.50 -8.58 16.96
C ILE A 233 -13.23 -8.56 18.32
N LEU A 234 -12.85 -9.41 19.27
CA LEU A 234 -13.49 -9.43 20.60
C LEU A 234 -13.24 -8.13 21.37
N THR A 235 -12.05 -7.53 21.31
CA THR A 235 -11.78 -6.23 21.94
C THR A 235 -12.61 -5.10 21.32
N LEU A 236 -12.69 -5.05 19.98
CA LEU A 236 -13.54 -4.12 19.23
C LEU A 236 -15.02 -4.24 19.64
N ARG A 237 -15.56 -5.46 19.70
CA ARG A 237 -16.97 -5.72 19.98
C ARG A 237 -17.35 -5.58 21.45
N LYS A 238 -16.59 -6.19 22.37
CA LYS A 238 -16.95 -6.31 23.80
C LYS A 238 -16.47 -5.16 24.67
N VAL A 239 -15.50 -4.36 24.21
CA VAL A 239 -14.85 -3.33 25.05
C VAL A 239 -14.96 -1.95 24.43
N LEU A 240 -14.71 -1.82 23.13
CA LEU A 240 -14.78 -0.54 22.41
C LEU A 240 -16.18 -0.26 21.82
N ASN A 241 -17.13 -1.20 21.96
CA ASN A 241 -18.50 -1.13 21.44
C ASN A 241 -18.57 -0.76 19.95
N CYS A 242 -17.56 -1.15 19.16
CA CYS A 242 -17.52 -0.88 17.73
C CYS A 242 -18.53 -1.77 17.00
N THR A 243 -19.46 -1.16 16.27
CA THR A 243 -20.54 -1.86 15.53
C THR A 243 -20.26 -1.96 14.02
N LEU A 244 -19.14 -1.42 13.53
CA LEU A 244 -18.79 -1.47 12.11
C LEU A 244 -18.73 -2.92 11.58
N PRO A 245 -19.21 -3.20 10.36
CA PRO A 245 -19.07 -4.53 9.76
C PRO A 245 -17.59 -4.87 9.58
N ILE A 246 -17.25 -6.15 9.82
CA ILE A 246 -15.87 -6.66 9.74
C ILE A 246 -15.79 -7.70 8.63
N GLU A 247 -14.77 -7.59 7.79
CA GLU A 247 -14.37 -8.60 6.82
C GLU A 247 -13.00 -9.19 7.17
N VAL A 248 -12.90 -10.52 7.21
CA VAL A 248 -11.62 -11.23 7.39
C VAL A 248 -11.25 -11.91 6.08
N HIS A 249 -10.22 -11.38 5.42
CA HIS A 249 -9.77 -11.84 4.12
C HIS A 249 -8.67 -12.89 4.25
N TYR A 250 -8.74 -13.94 3.43
CA TYR A 250 -7.83 -15.09 3.46
C TYR A 250 -7.65 -15.69 2.05
N LEU A 251 -6.65 -16.55 1.87
CA LEU A 251 -6.38 -17.28 0.63
C LEU A 251 -6.81 -18.75 0.71
N GLY A 252 -8.12 -19.01 0.57
CA GLY A 252 -8.71 -20.36 0.49
C GLY A 252 -8.42 -21.30 1.69
N PRO A 253 -8.80 -22.59 1.58
CA PRO A 253 -8.85 -23.50 2.73
C PRO A 253 -7.49 -23.81 3.37
N GLU A 254 -6.41 -23.81 2.58
CA GLU A 254 -5.05 -24.03 3.08
C GLU A 254 -4.51 -22.86 3.93
N ASP A 255 -4.95 -21.63 3.64
CA ASP A 255 -4.59 -20.45 4.44
C ASP A 255 -5.48 -20.34 5.68
N LEU A 256 -6.80 -20.55 5.53
CA LEU A 256 -7.76 -20.52 6.63
C LEU A 256 -8.76 -21.70 6.52
N PRO A 257 -8.61 -22.75 7.35
CA PRO A 257 -9.47 -23.93 7.31
C PRO A 257 -10.96 -23.65 7.60
N GLU A 258 -11.84 -24.53 7.10
CA GLU A 258 -13.30 -24.37 7.16
C GLU A 258 -13.86 -24.19 8.58
N ASN A 259 -13.29 -24.84 9.59
CA ASN A 259 -13.72 -24.67 10.98
C ASN A 259 -13.38 -23.27 11.54
N MET A 260 -12.25 -22.70 11.13
CA MET A 260 -11.86 -21.33 11.47
C MET A 260 -12.74 -20.31 10.74
N VAL A 261 -13.04 -20.57 9.45
CA VAL A 261 -14.00 -19.81 8.65
C VAL A 261 -15.39 -19.80 9.29
N ALA A 262 -15.92 -20.97 9.68
CA ALA A 262 -17.20 -21.10 10.35
C ALA A 262 -17.24 -20.36 11.69
N THR A 263 -16.15 -20.43 12.47
CA THR A 263 -16.01 -19.71 13.74
C THR A 263 -16.11 -18.20 13.54
N LEU A 264 -15.38 -17.63 12.57
CA LEU A 264 -15.43 -16.19 12.27
C LEU A 264 -16.81 -15.74 11.77
N ASN A 265 -17.43 -16.50 10.87
CA ASN A 265 -18.78 -16.19 10.37
C ASN A 265 -19.89 -16.34 11.42
N SER A 266 -19.63 -17.02 12.54
CA SER A 266 -20.57 -17.08 13.68
C SER A 266 -20.57 -15.80 14.53
N MET A 267 -19.57 -14.92 14.36
CA MET A 267 -19.44 -13.70 15.16
C MET A 267 -20.34 -12.57 14.63
N PRO A 268 -21.08 -11.84 15.49
CA PRO A 268 -21.98 -10.77 15.05
C PRO A 268 -21.28 -9.67 14.23
N GLY A 269 -21.80 -9.45 13.03
CA GLY A 269 -21.30 -8.43 12.10
C GLY A 269 -19.90 -8.73 11.54
N VAL A 270 -19.49 -10.01 11.49
CA VAL A 270 -18.24 -10.48 10.88
C VAL A 270 -18.58 -11.39 9.70
N ARG A 271 -17.84 -11.26 8.60
CA ARG A 271 -17.86 -12.23 7.50
C ARG A 271 -16.45 -12.53 7.00
N THR A 272 -16.23 -13.73 6.49
CA THR A 272 -14.95 -14.10 5.84
C THR A 272 -15.01 -13.87 4.33
N VAL A 273 -13.87 -13.58 3.70
CA VAL A 273 -13.76 -13.36 2.25
C VAL A 273 -12.56 -14.12 1.67
N ASP A 274 -12.84 -15.14 0.87
CA ASP A 274 -11.80 -15.87 0.12
C ASP A 274 -11.33 -15.03 -1.07
N LEU A 275 -10.10 -14.52 -0.97
CA LEU A 275 -9.48 -13.69 -2.00
C LEU A 275 -9.24 -14.45 -3.32
N THR A 276 -9.23 -15.79 -3.33
CA THR A 276 -9.07 -16.57 -4.57
C THR A 276 -10.24 -16.40 -5.54
N GLN A 277 -11.42 -16.05 -5.03
CA GLN A 277 -12.63 -15.79 -5.84
C GLN A 277 -12.56 -14.41 -6.53
N TYR A 278 -11.59 -13.58 -6.18
CA TYR A 278 -11.39 -12.22 -6.67
C TYR A 278 -10.08 -12.08 -7.45
N PHE A 279 -9.03 -12.81 -7.04
CA PHE A 279 -7.68 -12.70 -7.57
C PHE A 279 -7.12 -14.10 -7.85
N ASN A 280 -6.78 -14.38 -9.11
CA ASN A 280 -6.08 -15.62 -9.45
C ASN A 280 -4.75 -15.69 -8.69
N ARG A 281 -4.51 -16.76 -7.92
CA ARG A 281 -3.15 -17.11 -7.46
C ARG A 281 -2.32 -17.39 -8.73
N PRO A 282 -1.10 -16.83 -8.89
CA PRO A 282 -0.14 -16.50 -7.85
C PRO A 282 0.05 -14.98 -7.62
N THR A 283 -1.02 -14.18 -7.57
CA THR A 283 -0.88 -12.72 -7.48
C THR A 283 -0.22 -12.25 -6.17
N ALA A 284 -0.63 -12.74 -4.99
CA ALA A 284 -0.07 -12.31 -3.70
C ALA A 284 -0.04 -13.45 -2.66
N TRP A 285 0.86 -13.33 -1.66
CA TRP A 285 1.10 -14.33 -0.61
C TRP A 285 1.61 -13.68 0.70
N GLY A 286 1.23 -14.23 1.85
CA GLY A 286 1.64 -13.69 3.16
C GLY A 286 1.27 -12.20 3.30
N TRP A 287 2.17 -11.38 3.84
CA TRP A 287 1.93 -9.93 4.05
C TRP A 287 1.49 -9.16 2.79
N SER A 288 1.89 -9.60 1.59
CA SER A 288 1.50 -8.92 0.33
C SER A 288 0.00 -9.02 -0.01
N ILE A 289 -0.81 -9.75 0.77
CA ILE A 289 -2.27 -9.81 0.56
C ILE A 289 -3.01 -8.60 1.13
N LYS A 290 -2.43 -7.80 2.05
CA LYS A 290 -3.14 -6.68 2.70
C LYS A 290 -3.77 -5.69 1.69
N PRO A 291 -3.07 -5.24 0.63
CA PRO A 291 -3.66 -4.33 -0.36
C PRO A 291 -4.85 -4.97 -1.11
N PHE A 292 -4.78 -6.28 -1.36
CA PHE A 292 -5.86 -7.04 -2.01
C PHE A 292 -7.07 -7.25 -1.10
N ALA A 293 -6.86 -7.42 0.20
CA ALA A 293 -7.92 -7.39 1.21
C ALA A 293 -8.64 -6.03 1.20
N ILE A 294 -7.89 -4.93 1.27
CA ILE A 294 -8.46 -3.56 1.18
C ILE A 294 -9.25 -3.37 -0.12
N LEU A 295 -8.68 -3.78 -1.26
CA LEU A 295 -9.30 -3.63 -2.57
C LEU A 295 -10.60 -4.42 -2.69
N ALA A 296 -10.62 -5.70 -2.26
CA ALA A 296 -11.79 -6.57 -2.33
C ALA A 296 -12.85 -6.33 -1.23
N ALA A 297 -12.50 -5.64 -0.13
CA ALA A 297 -13.42 -5.37 0.97
C ALA A 297 -14.75 -4.75 0.47
N GLY A 298 -15.88 -5.24 0.97
CA GLY A 298 -17.23 -4.87 0.59
C GLY A 298 -17.69 -3.48 1.05
N PHE A 299 -16.76 -2.55 1.25
CA PHE A 299 -16.98 -1.23 1.85
C PHE A 299 -16.47 -0.12 0.94
N ARG A 300 -17.11 1.06 1.00
CA ARG A 300 -16.59 2.29 0.36
C ARG A 300 -15.33 2.75 1.06
N ASN A 301 -15.43 2.95 2.37
CA ASN A 301 -14.33 3.32 3.24
C ASN A 301 -13.88 2.09 4.02
N VAL A 302 -12.58 1.79 3.97
CA VAL A 302 -11.99 0.61 4.60
C VAL A 302 -11.03 1.07 5.69
N ILE A 303 -11.23 0.61 6.91
CA ILE A 303 -10.21 0.62 7.97
C ILE A 303 -9.54 -0.74 7.95
N PHE A 304 -8.34 -0.82 7.37
CA PHE A 304 -7.53 -2.03 7.45
C PHE A 304 -6.91 -2.18 8.83
N MET A 305 -6.81 -3.42 9.32
CA MET A 305 -6.12 -3.76 10.56
C MET A 305 -5.28 -5.05 10.39
N ASP A 306 -4.03 -5.02 10.83
CA ASP A 306 -3.25 -6.23 11.07
C ASP A 306 -3.87 -7.05 12.21
N ALA A 307 -3.72 -8.37 12.16
CA ALA A 307 -4.33 -9.29 13.11
C ALA A 307 -3.97 -9.00 14.59
N ASP A 308 -2.75 -8.56 14.86
CA ASP A 308 -2.25 -8.19 16.20
C ASP A 308 -2.29 -6.67 16.47
N THR A 309 -3.23 -5.97 15.84
CA THR A 309 -3.51 -4.56 16.11
C THR A 309 -4.63 -4.39 17.13
N LEU A 310 -4.33 -3.71 18.24
CA LEU A 310 -5.29 -3.41 19.29
C LEU A 310 -5.51 -1.90 19.42
N PHE A 311 -6.73 -1.50 19.77
CA PHE A 311 -7.16 -0.10 19.86
C PHE A 311 -7.44 0.34 21.30
N LEU A 312 -7.37 1.63 21.58
CA LEU A 312 -7.73 2.27 22.86
C LEU A 312 -8.99 3.15 22.76
N LYS A 313 -9.46 3.40 21.53
CA LYS A 313 -10.69 4.10 21.16
C LYS A 313 -11.39 3.34 20.03
N ASN A 314 -12.69 3.50 19.82
CA ASN A 314 -13.37 2.91 18.65
C ASN A 314 -12.68 3.42 17.35
N PRO A 315 -12.20 2.54 16.44
CA PRO A 315 -11.48 2.93 15.23
C PRO A 315 -12.27 3.86 14.28
N GLU A 316 -13.60 3.90 14.40
CA GLU A 316 -14.48 4.74 13.57
C GLU A 316 -14.11 6.24 13.59
N ILE A 317 -13.51 6.72 14.69
CA ILE A 317 -13.07 8.12 14.80
C ILE A 317 -11.99 8.51 13.77
N MET A 318 -11.24 7.54 13.22
CA MET A 318 -10.29 7.80 12.14
C MET A 318 -10.95 8.26 10.83
N VAL A 319 -12.26 8.01 10.70
CA VAL A 319 -13.08 8.46 9.56
C VAL A 319 -13.95 9.65 9.95
N GLN A 320 -14.49 9.66 11.18
CA GLN A 320 -15.37 10.73 11.66
C GLN A 320 -14.63 12.01 12.05
N GLU A 321 -13.52 11.93 12.77
CA GLU A 321 -12.85 13.06 13.44
C GLU A 321 -11.55 13.52 12.77
N SER A 322 -10.91 12.65 11.97
CA SER A 322 -9.62 12.96 11.34
C SER A 322 -9.75 14.01 10.22
N VAL A 323 -9.14 15.19 10.46
CA VAL A 323 -9.03 16.26 9.46
C VAL A 323 -8.18 15.78 8.28
N ILE A 324 -7.18 14.95 8.56
CA ILE A 324 -6.34 14.32 7.53
C ILE A 324 -7.19 13.51 6.56
N TYR A 325 -7.93 12.54 7.08
CA TYR A 325 -8.74 11.62 6.29
C TYR A 325 -9.85 12.36 5.53
N GLN A 326 -10.55 13.30 6.18
CA GLN A 326 -11.60 14.10 5.51
C GLN A 326 -11.05 14.82 4.28
N LYS A 327 -9.88 15.45 4.40
CA LYS A 327 -9.21 16.18 3.31
C LYS A 327 -8.77 15.25 2.18
N THR A 328 -8.01 14.20 2.48
CA THR A 328 -7.34 13.38 1.45
C THR A 328 -8.17 12.19 0.99
N GLY A 329 -8.87 11.53 1.92
CA GLY A 329 -9.54 10.23 1.73
C GLY A 329 -8.72 9.05 2.25
N GLN A 330 -7.59 9.30 2.92
CA GLN A 330 -6.78 8.24 3.52
C GLN A 330 -6.04 8.71 4.77
N LEU A 331 -5.78 7.79 5.68
CA LEU A 331 -5.00 8.02 6.90
C LEU A 331 -3.83 7.04 6.96
N PHE A 332 -2.61 7.58 6.98
CA PHE A 332 -1.37 6.81 7.08
C PHE A 332 -0.62 7.18 8.38
N PHE A 333 0.11 6.21 8.91
CA PHE A 333 0.88 6.35 10.15
C PHE A 333 2.37 6.09 9.88
N HIS A 334 3.23 6.79 10.62
CA HIS A 334 4.68 6.62 10.50
C HIS A 334 5.19 5.38 11.26
N ASP A 335 6.17 4.67 10.71
CA ASP A 335 6.93 3.66 11.48
C ASP A 335 8.00 4.32 12.36
N ARG A 336 8.63 3.53 13.23
CA ARG A 336 9.70 3.89 14.16
C ARG A 336 10.83 4.64 13.45
N SER A 337 11.35 5.65 14.12
CA SER A 337 12.57 6.38 13.72
C SER A 337 13.85 5.52 13.92
N LEU A 338 13.96 4.41 13.18
CA LEU A 338 15.15 3.54 13.18
C LEU A 338 16.18 4.03 12.16
N PRO A 339 17.44 4.29 12.55
CA PRO A 339 18.52 4.67 11.62
C PRO A 339 18.96 3.47 10.75
N ASN A 340 20.03 3.68 9.96
CA ASN A 340 20.66 2.74 9.02
C ASN A 340 20.21 2.82 7.54
N GLY A 341 19.73 3.99 7.12
CA GLY A 341 19.56 4.35 5.71
C GLY A 341 18.26 3.85 5.07
N SER A 342 18.03 4.25 3.82
CA SER A 342 16.83 3.96 3.03
C SER A 342 17.18 3.67 1.58
N SER A 343 16.27 3.06 0.82
CA SER A 343 16.46 2.84 -0.63
C SER A 343 16.05 4.05 -1.48
N THR A 344 16.33 5.27 -1.02
CA THR A 344 15.98 6.53 -1.71
C THR A 344 16.51 6.59 -3.14
N GLU A 345 17.74 6.18 -3.40
CA GLU A 345 18.28 6.12 -4.77
C GLU A 345 17.49 5.19 -5.68
N TRP A 346 16.91 4.11 -5.15
CA TRP A 346 16.02 3.25 -5.93
C TRP A 346 14.69 3.94 -6.18
N PHE A 347 14.08 4.53 -5.15
CA PHE A 347 12.80 5.24 -5.32
C PHE A 347 12.91 6.37 -6.35
N LEU A 348 13.97 7.18 -6.29
CA LEU A 348 14.25 8.25 -7.28
C LEU A 348 14.47 7.72 -8.71
N ARG A 349 14.91 6.46 -8.90
CA ARG A 349 15.01 5.86 -10.25
C ARG A 349 13.65 5.42 -10.81
N VAL A 350 12.66 5.14 -9.95
CA VAL A 350 11.33 4.65 -10.37
C VAL A 350 10.25 5.73 -10.28
N ASN A 351 10.52 6.81 -9.52
CA ASN A 351 9.80 8.07 -9.52
C ASN A 351 10.78 9.27 -9.62
N PRO A 352 11.21 9.67 -10.84
CA PRO A 352 12.22 10.71 -11.02
C PRO A 352 11.79 12.13 -10.63
N VAL A 353 10.48 12.34 -10.43
CA VAL A 353 9.89 13.63 -10.04
C VAL A 353 9.02 13.40 -8.79
N PRO A 354 9.64 13.15 -7.62
CA PRO A 354 8.91 13.02 -6.36
C PRO A 354 8.19 14.33 -6.01
N THR A 355 7.15 14.26 -5.19
CA THR A 355 6.49 15.47 -4.67
C THR A 355 7.37 16.16 -3.62
N ASN A 356 7.15 17.47 -3.43
CA ASN A 356 7.72 18.21 -2.30
C ASN A 356 7.35 17.56 -0.95
N TYR A 357 6.19 16.88 -0.87
CA TYR A 357 5.78 16.15 0.32
C TYR A 357 6.65 14.93 0.55
N ALA A 358 6.85 14.07 -0.46
CA ALA A 358 7.76 12.94 -0.38
C ALA A 358 9.18 13.38 0.00
N MET A 359 9.70 14.44 -0.62
CA MET A 359 11.02 15.00 -0.31
C MET A 359 11.15 15.54 1.14
N SER A 360 10.02 15.81 1.82
CA SER A 360 10.02 16.19 3.23
C SER A 360 10.14 14.99 4.20
N LEU A 361 9.86 13.77 3.74
CA LEU A 361 9.82 12.55 4.55
C LEU A 361 11.23 12.10 5.02
N ARG A 362 11.28 11.39 6.16
CA ARG A 362 12.53 10.92 6.78
C ARG A 362 13.28 9.93 5.88
N TYR A 363 12.55 9.06 5.19
CA TYR A 363 13.05 8.08 4.23
C TYR A 363 13.79 8.76 3.09
N MET A 364 13.19 9.79 2.46
CA MET A 364 13.84 10.55 1.39
C MET A 364 15.08 11.30 1.90
N LYS A 365 15.05 11.78 3.14
CA LYS A 365 16.20 12.36 3.86
C LYS A 365 17.21 11.33 4.39
N ARG A 366 16.96 10.02 4.19
CA ARG A 366 17.78 8.87 4.65
C ARG A 366 17.94 8.77 6.17
N LEU A 367 17.01 9.38 6.91
CA LEU A 367 16.98 9.39 8.37
C LEU A 367 16.34 8.13 8.95
N THR A 368 15.62 7.35 8.13
CA THR A 368 15.05 6.07 8.55
C THR A 368 14.94 5.04 7.42
N TYR A 369 14.90 3.76 7.77
CA TYR A 369 14.67 2.63 6.86
C TYR A 369 13.19 2.39 6.51
N HIS A 370 12.26 2.80 7.39
CA HIS A 370 10.82 2.66 7.18
C HIS A 370 10.11 3.99 7.41
N GLU A 371 9.39 4.50 6.41
CA GLU A 371 8.60 5.71 6.61
C GLU A 371 7.26 5.41 7.26
N MET A 372 6.62 4.31 6.84
CA MET A 372 5.20 4.05 7.05
C MET A 372 4.97 2.74 7.81
N GLU A 373 4.02 2.76 8.74
CA GLU A 373 3.42 1.54 9.28
C GLU A 373 2.09 1.24 8.54
N SER A 374 1.88 -0.02 8.17
CA SER A 374 0.65 -0.50 7.52
C SER A 374 -0.23 -1.37 8.42
N GLY A 375 0.13 -1.53 9.70
CA GLY A 375 -0.70 -2.19 10.72
C GLY A 375 -2.12 -1.61 10.85
N VAL A 376 -2.31 -0.32 10.52
CA VAL A 376 -3.60 0.29 10.20
C VAL A 376 -3.46 1.15 8.97
N VAL A 377 -4.38 1.01 8.02
CA VAL A 377 -4.48 1.86 6.82
C VAL A 377 -5.95 2.19 6.58
N VAL A 378 -6.30 3.48 6.50
CA VAL A 378 -7.68 3.90 6.20
C VAL A 378 -7.73 4.45 4.78
N ILE A 379 -8.62 3.96 3.91
CA ILE A 379 -8.76 4.39 2.50
C ILE A 379 -10.24 4.51 2.10
N ASP A 380 -10.60 5.63 1.47
CA ASP A 380 -11.82 5.84 0.69
C ASP A 380 -11.62 5.37 -0.76
N LYS A 381 -12.24 4.25 -1.13
CA LYS A 381 -12.14 3.67 -2.48
C LYS A 381 -13.04 4.33 -3.52
N SER A 382 -13.87 5.30 -3.12
CA SER A 382 -14.70 6.06 -4.06
C SER A 382 -13.95 7.22 -4.70
N LYS A 383 -12.91 7.77 -4.05
CA LYS A 383 -12.06 8.81 -4.65
C LYS A 383 -11.15 8.21 -5.73
N THR A 384 -11.20 8.79 -6.93
CA THR A 384 -10.43 8.34 -8.12
C THR A 384 -8.94 8.16 -7.83
N SER A 385 -8.33 9.18 -7.21
CA SER A 385 -6.90 9.19 -6.93
C SER A 385 -6.48 8.10 -5.92
N ALA A 386 -7.22 7.98 -4.81
CA ALA A 386 -7.01 6.94 -3.81
C ALA A 386 -7.23 5.51 -4.38
N LEU A 387 -8.24 5.31 -5.24
CA LEU A 387 -8.48 4.03 -5.91
C LEU A 387 -7.33 3.67 -6.87
N HIS A 388 -6.91 4.59 -7.75
CA HIS A 388 -5.81 4.36 -8.67
C HIS A 388 -4.48 4.14 -7.96
N ALA A 389 -4.23 4.85 -6.85
CA ALA A 389 -3.07 4.63 -6.00
C ALA A 389 -3.13 3.23 -5.35
N LEU A 390 -4.25 2.83 -4.75
CA LEU A 390 -4.45 1.46 -4.20
C LEU A 390 -4.28 0.36 -5.26
N LEU A 391 -4.71 0.59 -6.50
CA LEU A 391 -4.48 -0.34 -7.62
C LEU A 391 -2.98 -0.48 -7.95
N LEU A 392 -2.19 0.59 -7.83
CA LEU A 392 -0.72 0.53 -7.92
C LEU A 392 -0.09 -0.17 -6.69
N VAL A 393 -0.61 0.03 -5.47
CA VAL A 393 -0.16 -0.73 -4.28
C VAL A 393 -0.35 -2.24 -4.51
N CYS A 394 -1.54 -2.65 -4.97
CA CYS A 394 -1.83 -4.03 -5.34
C CYS A 394 -0.86 -4.52 -6.44
N ARG A 395 -0.54 -3.66 -7.42
CA ARG A 395 0.39 -4.03 -8.49
C ARG A 395 1.83 -4.20 -8.00
N MET A 396 2.34 -3.32 -7.14
CA MET A 396 3.67 -3.46 -6.56
C MET A 396 3.78 -4.69 -5.64
N ASN A 397 2.69 -5.07 -4.97
CA ASN A 397 2.61 -6.28 -4.16
C ASN A 397 2.30 -7.55 -4.95
N SER A 398 2.04 -7.44 -6.26
CA SER A 398 1.85 -8.59 -7.14
C SER A 398 3.18 -9.32 -7.36
N TYR A 399 3.20 -10.65 -7.31
CA TYR A 399 4.42 -11.47 -7.36
C TYR A 399 5.48 -11.01 -8.36
N ALA A 400 5.09 -10.67 -9.60
CA ALA A 400 6.04 -10.21 -10.61
C ALA A 400 6.76 -8.93 -10.18
N GLU A 401 6.06 -7.84 -9.91
CA GLU A 401 6.70 -6.58 -9.50
C GLU A 401 7.31 -6.69 -8.09
N ARG A 402 6.70 -7.47 -7.20
CA ARG A 402 7.18 -7.68 -5.83
C ARG A 402 8.59 -8.27 -5.78
N THR A 403 8.91 -9.21 -6.66
CA THR A 403 10.28 -9.79 -6.75
C THR A 403 11.38 -8.77 -7.08
N THR A 404 11.06 -7.57 -7.57
CA THR A 404 12.05 -6.48 -7.69
C THR A 404 11.91 -5.38 -6.64
N THR A 405 10.77 -5.24 -5.96
CA THR A 405 10.62 -4.26 -4.86
C THR A 405 11.17 -4.78 -3.53
N ASP A 406 10.99 -6.08 -3.22
CA ASP A 406 11.41 -6.68 -1.93
C ASP A 406 12.93 -6.61 -1.66
N VAL A 407 13.74 -6.32 -2.69
CA VAL A 407 15.19 -6.07 -2.58
C VAL A 407 15.48 -4.68 -1.96
N TYR A 408 14.54 -3.75 -2.05
CA TYR A 408 14.71 -2.34 -1.68
C TYR A 408 13.80 -1.89 -0.52
N ILE A 409 12.63 -2.52 -0.36
CA ILE A 409 11.65 -2.21 0.68
C ILE A 409 11.17 -3.48 1.37
N HIS A 410 10.74 -3.37 2.63
CA HIS A 410 10.32 -4.52 3.41
C HIS A 410 8.80 -4.71 3.37
N GLY A 411 8.34 -5.65 2.53
CA GLY A 411 6.92 -5.98 2.40
C GLY A 411 6.08 -4.84 1.84
N ASP A 412 4.83 -4.76 2.28
CA ASP A 412 3.81 -3.86 1.72
C ASP A 412 3.92 -2.40 2.19
N LYS A 413 4.51 -2.16 3.37
CA LYS A 413 4.43 -0.87 4.08
C LYS A 413 4.75 0.36 3.22
N GLU A 414 5.94 0.37 2.62
CA GLU A 414 6.41 1.49 1.81
C GLU A 414 5.61 1.65 0.50
N THR A 415 5.04 0.56 -0.04
CA THR A 415 4.31 0.60 -1.32
C THR A 415 3.08 1.49 -1.29
N PHE A 416 2.46 1.70 -0.11
CA PHE A 416 1.32 2.61 0.05
C PHE A 416 1.70 4.05 -0.27
N TRP A 417 2.55 4.68 0.55
CA TRP A 417 2.90 6.09 0.32
C TRP A 417 3.65 6.29 -1.01
N MET A 418 4.48 5.33 -1.43
CA MET A 418 5.16 5.37 -2.73
C MET A 418 4.17 5.38 -3.89
N SER A 419 3.10 4.57 -3.83
CA SER A 419 2.06 4.58 -4.85
C SER A 419 1.29 5.91 -4.90
N TRP A 420 1.05 6.52 -3.73
CA TRP A 420 0.44 7.85 -3.65
C TRP A 420 1.34 8.94 -4.28
N ASP A 421 2.64 8.94 -3.98
CA ASP A 421 3.60 9.89 -4.59
C ASP A 421 3.77 9.65 -6.11
N MET A 422 3.91 8.39 -6.54
CA MET A 422 4.04 7.99 -7.94
C MET A 422 2.80 8.31 -8.80
N THR A 423 1.61 8.31 -8.18
CA THR A 423 0.34 8.73 -8.82
C THR A 423 0.04 10.22 -8.66
N ARG A 424 0.87 10.97 -7.93
CA ARG A 424 0.62 12.37 -7.53
C ARG A 424 -0.71 12.54 -6.78
N THR A 425 -1.11 11.54 -5.99
CA THR A 425 -2.30 11.62 -5.13
C THR A 425 -1.95 12.36 -3.83
N PRO A 426 -2.61 13.47 -3.47
CA PRO A 426 -2.33 14.18 -2.22
C PRO A 426 -2.47 13.28 -0.98
N TYR A 427 -1.43 13.24 -0.14
CA TYR A 427 -1.41 12.48 1.11
C TYR A 427 -0.69 13.23 2.22
N GLN A 428 -0.95 12.80 3.45
CA GLN A 428 -0.23 13.22 4.63
C GLN A 428 -0.31 12.11 5.68
N PHE A 429 0.77 11.97 6.45
CA PHE A 429 0.80 11.11 7.64
C PHE A 429 0.21 11.86 8.85
N VAL A 430 -0.28 11.11 9.84
CA VAL A 430 -0.49 11.65 11.19
C VAL A 430 0.84 12.21 11.70
N PRO A 431 0.90 13.45 12.24
CA PRO A 431 2.15 14.16 12.52
C PRO A 431 2.84 13.70 13.82
N VAL A 432 2.89 12.40 14.05
CA VAL A 432 3.56 11.74 15.16
C VAL A 432 4.19 10.44 14.64
N PHE A 433 5.44 10.19 15.02
CA PHE A 433 6.18 9.03 14.58
C PHE A 433 5.85 7.79 15.41
N GLY A 434 6.17 6.61 14.87
CA GLY A 434 5.97 5.34 15.55
C GLY A 434 6.54 5.39 16.96
N SER A 435 5.66 5.23 17.95
CA SER A 435 5.92 5.49 19.38
C SER A 435 5.93 4.17 20.17
N SER A 436 6.09 4.20 21.49
CA SER A 436 6.04 2.97 22.31
C SER A 436 4.96 3.03 23.39
N ILE A 437 4.27 1.91 23.60
CA ILE A 437 3.36 1.69 24.74
C ILE A 437 3.75 0.41 25.48
N GLY A 438 3.84 0.50 26.80
CA GLY A 438 4.18 -0.64 27.64
C GLY A 438 4.75 -0.27 29.00
N TYR A 439 5.74 -1.02 29.46
CA TYR A 439 6.38 -0.82 30.76
C TYR A 439 7.61 0.09 30.64
N LYS A 440 7.97 0.79 31.72
CA LYS A 440 9.20 1.59 31.77
C LYS A 440 10.31 0.74 32.40
N ASN A 441 11.45 0.60 31.72
CA ASN A 441 12.60 -0.14 32.22
C ASN A 441 13.50 0.71 33.15
N ASP A 442 14.48 0.08 33.80
CA ASP A 442 15.38 0.74 34.76
C ASP A 442 16.27 1.82 34.12
N HIS A 443 16.50 1.75 32.80
CA HIS A 443 17.20 2.78 32.02
C HIS A 443 16.27 3.93 31.58
N GLY A 444 15.00 3.91 32.00
CA GLY A 444 14.03 4.95 31.74
C GLY A 444 13.34 4.90 30.38
N LYS A 445 13.58 3.87 29.56
CA LYS A 445 12.93 3.68 28.25
C LYS A 445 11.58 2.98 28.41
N VAL A 446 10.63 3.23 27.50
CA VAL A 446 9.35 2.52 27.46
C VAL A 446 9.45 1.37 26.47
N CYS A 447 9.13 0.16 26.92
CA CYS A 447 9.31 -1.10 26.21
C CYS A 447 7.96 -1.77 25.93
N GLY A 448 7.69 -2.15 24.68
CA GLY A 448 6.43 -2.82 24.33
C GLY A 448 5.99 -2.65 22.87
N GLY A 449 4.67 -2.47 22.69
CA GLY A 449 4.03 -2.37 21.38
C GLY A 449 4.36 -1.07 20.64
N LEU A 450 4.25 -1.10 19.30
CA LEU A 450 4.40 0.09 18.46
C LEU A 450 3.11 0.92 18.57
N LEU A 451 3.17 2.02 19.31
CA LEU A 451 2.03 2.91 19.53
C LEU A 451 1.88 3.92 18.39
N HIS A 452 0.62 4.20 18.07
CA HIS A 452 0.20 5.36 17.30
C HIS A 452 -0.88 6.14 18.05
N VAL A 453 -0.89 7.45 17.83
CA VAL A 453 -1.83 8.40 18.44
C VAL A 453 -2.73 9.03 17.38
N GLY A 454 -3.83 9.64 17.79
CA GLY A 454 -4.63 10.50 16.92
C GLY A 454 -3.97 11.86 16.66
N GLU A 455 -4.61 12.67 15.81
CA GLU A 455 -4.26 14.09 15.61
C GLU A 455 -4.41 14.91 16.91
N ASP A 456 -5.18 14.40 17.88
CA ASP A 456 -5.35 14.93 19.24
C ASP A 456 -4.21 14.53 20.23
N LEU A 457 -3.16 13.88 19.71
CA LEU A 457 -2.03 13.31 20.45
C LEU A 457 -2.43 12.26 21.52
N GLN A 458 -3.67 11.76 21.51
CA GLN A 458 -4.11 10.72 22.44
C GLN A 458 -3.80 9.33 21.88
N PRO A 459 -3.40 8.36 22.73
CA PRO A 459 -3.24 6.96 22.34
C PRO A 459 -4.45 6.41 21.59
N LEU A 460 -4.21 5.85 20.41
CA LEU A 460 -5.25 5.40 19.49
C LEU A 460 -5.20 3.89 19.28
N TRP A 461 -4.07 3.38 18.82
CA TRP A 461 -3.86 1.96 18.52
C TRP A 461 -2.40 1.55 18.67
N TRP A 462 -2.13 0.25 18.79
CA TRP A 462 -0.77 -0.28 18.74
C TRP A 462 -0.68 -1.62 18.01
N ASN A 463 0.47 -1.88 17.40
CA ASN A 463 0.82 -3.18 16.81
C ASN A 463 1.64 -4.04 17.79
N GLY A 464 1.48 -5.36 17.73
CA GLY A 464 2.21 -6.35 18.54
C GLY A 464 1.33 -7.19 19.48
N GLY A 465 0.03 -6.92 19.56
CA GLY A 465 -0.91 -7.65 20.42
C GLY A 465 -0.79 -7.32 21.91
N ILE A 466 -1.34 -8.19 22.76
CA ILE A 466 -1.38 -8.04 24.23
C ILE A 466 -0.27 -8.81 24.96
N LEU A 467 0.53 -9.62 24.25
CA LEU A 467 1.68 -10.31 24.81
C LEU A 467 2.92 -9.39 24.80
N THR A 468 3.81 -9.55 25.79
CA THR A 468 5.13 -8.85 25.78
C THR A 468 5.96 -9.23 24.55
N ARG A 469 5.76 -10.46 24.04
CA ARG A 469 6.37 -10.97 22.82
C ARG A 469 5.28 -11.57 21.91
N LYS A 470 5.25 -11.13 20.65
CA LYS A 470 4.35 -11.67 19.62
C LYS A 470 4.46 -13.20 19.56
N LEU A 471 3.31 -13.88 19.75
CA LEU A 471 3.17 -15.35 19.71
C LEU A 471 4.04 -16.14 20.72
N ASN A 472 4.49 -15.53 21.84
CA ASN A 472 5.17 -16.28 22.91
C ASN A 472 4.69 -15.88 24.30
N GLU A 473 3.76 -16.68 24.84
CA GLU A 473 3.13 -16.49 26.16
C GLU A 473 4.11 -16.59 27.33
N SER A 474 5.27 -17.23 27.14
CA SER A 474 6.30 -17.41 28.19
C SER A 474 6.86 -16.09 28.73
N TYR A 475 6.77 -15.02 27.94
CA TYR A 475 7.19 -13.66 28.32
C TYR A 475 6.05 -12.82 28.92
N GLY A 476 4.88 -13.43 29.13
CA GLY A 476 3.71 -12.80 29.77
C GLY A 476 3.04 -11.72 28.92
N PHE A 477 2.25 -10.89 29.60
CA PHE A 477 1.41 -9.85 29.01
C PHE A 477 2.07 -8.48 29.04
N LEU A 478 1.84 -7.70 27.98
CA LEU A 478 2.24 -6.31 27.86
C LEU A 478 1.50 -5.47 28.92
N SER A 479 2.24 -4.86 29.84
CA SER A 479 1.64 -3.96 30.84
C SER A 479 1.61 -2.51 30.33
N LEU A 480 0.42 -1.91 30.27
CA LEU A 480 0.17 -0.54 29.80
C LEU A 480 0.42 0.45 30.95
N GLY A 481 1.67 0.53 31.39
CA GLY A 481 2.11 1.45 32.44
C GLY A 481 2.41 2.87 31.93
N PHE A 482 2.99 2.97 30.75
CA PHE A 482 3.55 4.19 30.18
C PHE A 482 3.45 4.20 28.64
N ILE A 483 3.53 5.40 28.08
CA ILE A 483 3.82 5.64 26.67
C ILE A 483 5.07 6.53 26.53
N ALA A 484 5.82 6.35 25.47
CA ALA A 484 6.84 7.28 25.01
C ALA A 484 6.45 7.77 23.61
N LEU A 485 6.23 9.08 23.47
CA LEU A 485 5.83 9.72 22.22
C LEU A 485 7.03 10.28 21.46
N ASP A 486 7.17 9.89 20.19
CA ASP A 486 8.11 10.48 19.23
C ASP A 486 7.39 11.53 18.36
N LEU A 487 7.50 12.80 18.76
CA LEU A 487 6.88 13.96 18.09
C LEU A 487 7.81 14.63 17.07
N THR A 488 9.08 14.23 16.98
CA THR A 488 10.11 14.94 16.19
C THR A 488 10.85 14.06 15.19
N GLY A 489 10.99 12.76 15.47
CA GLY A 489 11.85 11.86 14.72
C GLY A 489 13.34 12.14 14.95
N GLU A 490 13.68 13.04 15.87
CA GLU A 490 15.05 13.53 16.12
C GLU A 490 15.59 13.02 17.46
N ASN A 491 16.89 12.68 17.49
CA ASN A 491 17.61 12.25 18.70
C ASN A 491 16.98 11.04 19.43
N ILE A 492 16.34 10.14 18.68
CA ILE A 492 15.60 8.99 19.21
C ILE A 492 16.54 7.85 19.62
N ASP A 493 16.23 7.15 20.71
CA ASP A 493 17.02 6.04 21.25
C ASP A 493 16.21 4.75 21.28
N TRP A 494 16.05 4.13 20.11
CA TRP A 494 15.44 2.81 19.96
C TRP A 494 16.43 1.69 20.33
N GLU A 495 16.05 0.85 21.29
CA GLU A 495 16.63 -0.47 21.47
C GLU A 495 15.88 -1.45 20.56
N VAL A 496 16.64 -2.16 19.73
CA VAL A 496 16.11 -3.21 18.86
C VAL A 496 15.67 -4.40 19.72
N GLU A 497 14.53 -4.97 19.35
CA GLU A 497 14.00 -6.19 19.94
C GLU A 497 15.01 -7.34 19.93
N THR A 498 15.00 -8.13 21.01
CA THR A 498 15.80 -9.35 21.16
C THR A 498 14.89 -10.53 21.51
N GLU A 499 15.44 -11.74 21.59
CA GLU A 499 14.70 -12.94 22.02
C GLU A 499 13.99 -12.75 23.38
N SER A 500 14.54 -11.94 24.28
CA SER A 500 14.03 -11.74 25.65
C SER A 500 13.43 -10.36 25.96
N LYS A 501 13.45 -9.41 25.01
CA LYS A 501 12.98 -8.03 25.23
C LYS A 501 12.32 -7.44 23.98
N PRO A 502 11.14 -6.81 24.08
CA PRO A 502 10.54 -6.08 22.95
C PRO A 502 11.36 -4.81 22.62
N TYR A 503 10.97 -4.13 21.55
CA TYR A 503 11.51 -2.79 21.25
C TYR A 503 11.29 -1.82 22.42
N CYS A 504 12.32 -1.04 22.74
CA CYS A 504 12.24 0.01 23.77
C CYS A 504 12.59 1.39 23.20
N LEU A 505 11.76 2.39 23.50
CA LEU A 505 11.94 3.78 23.10
C LEU A 505 12.45 4.62 24.27
N GLY A 506 13.69 5.11 24.15
CA GLY A 506 14.26 6.16 24.98
C GLY A 506 14.07 7.54 24.38
N ILE A 507 13.73 8.51 25.23
CA ILE A 507 13.56 9.91 24.85
C ILE A 507 14.78 10.73 25.30
N LYS A 508 15.44 11.41 24.35
CA LYS A 508 16.54 12.35 24.60
C LYS A 508 16.18 13.80 24.22
N ASP A 509 15.28 13.99 23.25
CA ASP A 509 14.70 15.30 22.90
C ASP A 509 13.69 15.75 23.98
N SER A 510 13.76 17.01 24.41
CA SER A 510 12.85 17.59 25.41
C SER A 510 11.44 17.86 24.89
N LYS A 511 11.23 17.84 23.57
CA LYS A 511 9.90 17.93 22.96
C LYS A 511 9.11 16.62 23.10
N ASN A 512 9.81 15.50 23.10
CA ASN A 512 9.24 14.15 23.21
C ASN A 512 8.84 13.84 24.66
N LYS A 513 7.83 12.99 24.86
CA LYS A 513 7.18 12.85 26.18
C LYS A 513 7.02 11.39 26.61
N ILE A 514 7.52 11.07 27.81
CA ILE A 514 7.10 9.87 28.55
C ILE A 514 5.89 10.24 29.40
N ILE A 515 4.76 9.58 29.19
CA ILE A 515 3.50 9.82 29.90
C ILE A 515 3.11 8.54 30.64
N LYS A 516 2.73 8.66 31.90
CA LYS A 516 2.20 7.54 32.70
C LYS A 516 0.73 7.35 32.36
N LEU A 517 0.34 6.11 32.02
CA LEU A 517 -1.04 5.79 31.66
C LEU A 517 -1.96 5.74 32.88
N GLY A 518 -3.24 6.04 32.65
CA GLY A 518 -4.26 6.23 33.67
C GLY A 518 -4.91 4.93 34.12
N VAL A 519 -5.99 5.07 34.90
CA VAL A 519 -6.81 3.93 35.34
C VAL A 519 -7.56 3.31 34.14
N LYS A 520 -7.98 4.12 33.17
CA LYS A 520 -8.73 3.68 31.99
C LYS A 520 -7.93 2.71 31.13
N GLU A 521 -6.69 3.03 30.79
CA GLU A 521 -5.88 2.19 29.89
C GLU A 521 -5.47 0.87 30.57
N LYS A 522 -5.22 0.89 31.89
CA LYS A 522 -4.98 -0.33 32.68
C LYS A 522 -6.21 -1.20 32.85
N TYR A 523 -7.39 -0.60 32.87
CA TYR A 523 -8.65 -1.34 32.81
C TYR A 523 -8.82 -2.01 31.44
N LEU A 524 -8.54 -1.30 30.34
CA LEU A 524 -8.52 -1.89 28.99
C LEU A 524 -7.52 -3.05 28.88
N GLU A 525 -6.27 -2.88 29.35
CA GLU A 525 -5.26 -3.94 29.46
C GLU A 525 -5.82 -5.20 30.13
N SER A 526 -6.44 -5.02 31.30
CA SER A 526 -6.96 -6.11 32.13
C SER A 526 -8.05 -6.90 31.39
N ILE A 527 -8.99 -6.21 30.74
CA ILE A 527 -10.05 -6.86 29.96
C ILE A 527 -9.50 -7.50 28.69
N TYR A 528 -8.54 -6.87 28.00
CA TYR A 528 -7.93 -7.43 26.79
C TYR A 528 -7.16 -8.69 27.12
N ARG A 529 -6.41 -8.70 28.22
CA ARG A 529 -5.73 -9.89 28.73
C ARG A 529 -6.71 -11.03 29.01
N LEU A 530 -7.80 -10.77 29.74
CA LEU A 530 -8.81 -11.80 30.03
C LEU A 530 -9.42 -12.39 28.74
N LEU A 531 -9.76 -11.55 27.76
CA LEU A 531 -10.26 -12.00 26.46
C LEU A 531 -9.24 -12.84 25.67
N TYR A 532 -7.93 -12.61 25.86
CA TYR A 532 -6.89 -13.42 25.24
C TYR A 532 -6.71 -14.77 25.95
N GLU A 533 -6.62 -14.75 27.28
CA GLU A 533 -6.53 -15.98 28.10
C GLU A 533 -7.74 -16.90 27.89
N ASP A 534 -8.95 -16.34 27.76
CA ASP A 534 -10.14 -17.14 27.46
C ASP A 534 -10.10 -17.76 26.05
N LEU A 535 -9.42 -17.14 25.07
CA LEU A 535 -9.22 -17.75 23.75
C LEU A 535 -8.19 -18.88 23.79
N THR A 536 -7.07 -18.72 24.50
CA THR A 536 -5.98 -19.72 24.49
C THR A 536 -6.15 -20.87 25.48
N ARG A 537 -7.11 -20.80 26.40
CA ARG A 537 -7.52 -21.93 27.25
C ARG A 537 -8.42 -22.96 26.56
N TYR A 538 -9.09 -22.60 25.46
CA TYR A 538 -10.11 -23.43 24.80
C TYR A 538 -9.90 -23.64 23.29
N GLY A 539 -8.81 -23.11 22.72
CA GLY A 539 -8.40 -23.29 21.32
C GLY A 539 -7.20 -24.20 21.16
#